data_AF-A0A2D7RWC0-F1
#
_entry.id   AF-A0A2D7RWC0-F1
#
_cell.length_a   1.000
_cell.length_b   1.000
_cell.length_c   1.000
_cell.angle_alpha   90.00
_cell.angle_beta   90.00
_cell.angle_gamma   90.00
#
_symmetry.space_group_name_H-M   'P 1'
#
loop_
_entity.id
_entity.type
_entity.pdbx_description
1 polymer ?
#
loop_
_entity_poly.entity_id
_entity_poly.type
_entity_poly.pdbx_seq_one_letter_code
_entity_poly.pdbx_strand_id
1 'polypeptide(L)'
;MNSGWGGTQRLTRLVGWRKAKELLLTGVEIDGMEAEAIGLINKAVPIELVDEEVEKLCDRLKRCAPVAWGYTKLSMNKVWETNHKSGLDFEVESLAMVASQNEFNQSVFDDFINGKQPVFVKRKNVTYDWG
;
A
#
# COMPACT_ATOMS: atom_id res chain seq x y z
N MET A 1 15.73 3.66 24.84
CA MET A 1 16.20 2.67 23.83
C MET A 1 16.09 3.33 22.46
N ASN A 2 17.14 3.29 21.63
CA ASN A 2 17.09 3.88 20.27
C ASN A 2 16.23 3.00 19.34
N SER A 3 15.52 3.59 18.37
CA SER A 3 14.65 2.87 17.43
C SER A 3 15.45 1.96 16.49
N GLY A 4 15.55 0.67 16.82
CA GLY A 4 16.24 -0.35 15.99
C GLY A 4 15.42 -0.92 14.82
N TRP A 5 14.11 -0.70 14.79
CA TRP A 5 13.18 -1.34 13.85
C TRP A 5 12.79 -0.45 12.65
N GLY A 6 13.60 0.58 12.37
CA GLY A 6 13.37 1.51 11.26
C GLY A 6 12.46 2.69 11.59
N GLY A 7 12.10 2.91 12.87
CA GLY A 7 11.25 4.03 13.30
C GLY A 7 11.80 5.41 12.90
N THR A 8 13.11 5.64 13.05
CA THR A 8 13.78 6.89 12.63
C THR A 8 13.67 7.15 11.13
N GLN A 9 13.51 6.11 10.31
CA GLN A 9 13.43 6.22 8.85
C GLN A 9 11.98 6.33 8.38
N ARG A 10 11.12 5.38 8.79
CA ARG A 10 9.73 5.29 8.33
C ARG A 10 8.88 6.42 8.90
N LEU A 11 8.95 6.66 10.21
CA LEU A 11 8.14 7.70 10.84
C LEU A 11 8.45 9.08 10.27
N THR A 12 9.74 9.39 10.09
CA THR A 12 10.19 10.66 9.50
C THR A 12 9.63 10.87 8.09
N ARG A 13 9.50 9.82 7.28
CA ARG A 13 8.91 9.90 5.93
C ARG A 13 7.39 10.03 5.94
N LEU A 14 6.72 9.49 6.95
CA LEU A 14 5.26 9.54 7.08
C LEU A 14 4.78 10.88 7.61
N VAL A 15 5.32 11.34 8.75
CA VAL A 15 4.81 12.51 9.49
C VAL A 15 5.71 13.75 9.40
N GLY A 16 6.81 13.64 8.65
CA GLY A 16 7.80 14.70 8.49
C GLY A 16 8.78 14.85 9.66
N TRP A 17 9.87 15.60 9.42
CA TRP A 17 11.02 15.71 10.32
C TRP A 17 10.70 16.22 11.73
N ARG A 18 9.83 17.25 11.84
CA ARG A 18 9.54 17.91 13.12
C ARG A 18 8.72 17.01 14.04
N LYS A 19 7.58 16.51 13.54
CA LYS A 19 6.68 15.65 14.31
C LYS A 19 7.33 14.31 14.65
N ALA A 20 8.11 13.73 13.73
CA ALA A 20 8.86 12.51 14.03
C ALA A 20 9.86 12.69 15.17
N LYS A 21 10.57 13.83 15.25
CA LYS A 21 11.46 14.12 16.37
C LYS A 21 10.71 14.28 17.69
N GLU A 22 9.59 14.99 17.69
CA GLU A 22 8.75 15.15 18.86
C GLU A 22 8.35 13.77 19.42
N LEU A 23 7.75 12.93 18.59
CA LEU A 23 7.31 11.58 18.98
C LEU A 23 8.48 10.69 19.46
N LEU A 24 9.59 10.67 18.72
CA LEU A 24 10.73 9.78 19.03
C LEU A 24 11.54 10.22 20.25
N LEU A 25 11.65 11.53 20.52
CA LEU A 25 12.48 12.07 21.59
C LEU A 25 11.72 12.25 22.89
N THR A 26 10.42 12.55 22.83
CA THR A 26 9.59 12.77 24.02
C THR A 26 8.82 11.52 24.46
N GLY A 27 8.52 10.61 23.52
CA GLY A 27 7.66 9.46 23.79
C GLY A 27 6.21 9.86 24.10
N VAL A 28 5.78 11.06 23.70
CA VAL A 28 4.39 11.50 23.89
C VAL A 28 3.43 10.56 23.19
N GLU A 29 2.35 10.20 23.89
CA GLU A 29 1.26 9.41 23.33
C GLU A 29 0.32 10.31 22.53
N ILE A 30 -0.15 9.80 21.40
CA ILE A 30 -1.13 10.46 20.55
C ILE A 30 -2.33 9.55 20.38
N ASP A 31 -3.52 10.13 20.24
CA ASP A 31 -4.73 9.36 19.94
C ASP A 31 -4.85 9.05 18.44
N GLY A 32 -5.88 8.27 18.07
CA GLY A 32 -6.12 7.89 16.68
C GLY A 32 -6.39 9.10 15.77
N MET A 33 -7.09 10.12 16.27
CA MET A 33 -7.47 11.29 15.48
C MET A 33 -6.24 12.14 15.15
N GLU A 34 -5.35 12.36 16.11
CA GLU A 34 -4.06 13.02 15.84
C GLU A 34 -3.20 12.18 14.90
N ALA A 35 -3.13 10.85 15.10
CA ALA A 35 -2.37 9.96 14.22
C ALA A 35 -2.86 10.01 12.76
N GLU A 36 -4.17 10.10 12.53
CA GLU A 36 -4.74 10.31 11.19
C GLU A 36 -4.37 11.70 10.65
N ALA A 37 -4.54 12.75 11.46
CA ALA A 37 -4.28 14.14 11.05
C ALA A 37 -2.81 14.38 10.63
N ILE A 38 -1.85 13.69 11.26
CA ILE A 38 -0.44 13.79 10.90
C ILE A 38 -0.01 12.82 9.78
N GLY A 39 -0.92 11.98 9.28
CA GLY A 39 -0.63 11.01 8.22
C GLY A 39 0.14 9.76 8.69
N LEU A 40 0.10 9.46 9.99
CA LEU A 40 0.70 8.23 10.52
C LEU A 40 -0.15 7.00 10.20
N ILE A 41 -1.48 7.17 10.22
CA ILE A 41 -2.46 6.14 9.84
C ILE A 41 -3.40 6.70 8.77
N ASN A 42 -4.08 5.81 8.05
CA ASN A 42 -4.99 6.20 6.97
C ASN A 42 -6.36 6.69 7.45
N LYS A 43 -6.86 6.15 8.57
CA LYS A 43 -8.20 6.43 9.10
C LYS A 43 -8.32 6.02 10.57
N ALA A 44 -8.88 6.89 11.40
CA ALA A 44 -9.30 6.61 12.75
C ALA A 44 -10.82 6.41 12.81
N VAL A 45 -11.26 5.43 13.59
CA VAL A 45 -12.69 5.13 13.82
C VAL A 45 -12.90 4.70 15.28
N PRO A 46 -14.14 4.77 15.80
CA PRO A 46 -14.49 4.15 17.08
C PRO A 46 -14.06 2.69 17.14
N ILE A 47 -13.64 2.23 18.32
CA ILE A 47 -13.06 0.89 18.51
C ILE A 47 -14.00 -0.23 18.06
N GLU A 48 -15.31 -0.04 18.23
CA GLU A 48 -16.36 -0.98 17.85
C GLU A 48 -16.52 -1.12 16.33
N LEU A 49 -16.00 -0.17 15.55
CA LEU A 49 -16.10 -0.13 14.08
C LEU A 49 -14.79 -0.54 13.38
N VAL A 50 -13.72 -0.85 14.12
CA VAL A 50 -12.42 -1.20 13.54
C VAL A 50 -12.53 -2.42 12.63
N ASP A 51 -13.14 -3.50 13.10
CA ASP A 51 -13.27 -4.74 12.33
C ASP A 51 -14.10 -4.54 11.06
N GLU A 52 -15.19 -3.79 11.15
CA GLU A 52 -16.05 -3.46 10.01
C GLU A 52 -15.28 -2.66 8.94
N GLU A 53 -14.50 -1.67 9.34
CA GLU A 53 -13.72 -0.86 8.41
C GLU A 53 -12.54 -1.62 7.80
N VAL A 54 -11.91 -2.52 8.56
CA VAL A 54 -10.91 -3.44 8.04
C VAL A 54 -11.52 -4.37 7.00
N GLU A 55 -12.70 -4.93 7.25
CA GLU A 55 -13.39 -5.80 6.30
C GLU A 55 -13.76 -5.06 5.01
N LYS A 56 -14.31 -3.84 5.11
CA LYS A 56 -14.57 -2.98 3.95
C LYS A 56 -13.31 -2.72 3.13
N LEU A 57 -12.18 -2.46 3.77
CA LEU A 57 -10.91 -2.26 3.08
C LEU A 57 -10.45 -3.54 2.39
N CYS A 58 -10.52 -4.68 3.08
CA CYS A 58 -10.16 -5.98 2.53
C CYS A 58 -11.01 -6.33 1.31
N ASP A 59 -12.31 -6.08 1.37
CA ASP A 59 -13.24 -6.34 0.26
C ASP A 59 -12.97 -5.45 -0.95
N ARG A 60 -12.50 -4.22 -0.75
CA ARG A 60 -12.00 -3.37 -1.84
C ARG A 60 -10.71 -3.93 -2.44
N LEU A 61 -9.78 -4.41 -1.61
CA LEU A 61 -8.50 -4.94 -2.09
C LEU A 61 -8.65 -6.29 -2.82
N LYS A 62 -9.58 -7.16 -2.38
CA LYS A 62 -9.89 -8.44 -3.03
C LYS A 62 -10.39 -8.29 -4.47
N ARG A 63 -10.88 -7.11 -4.84
CA ARG A 63 -11.38 -6.76 -6.18
C ARG A 63 -10.28 -6.32 -7.14
N CYS A 64 -9.07 -6.08 -6.66
CA CYS A 64 -7.96 -5.63 -7.48
C CYS A 64 -7.29 -6.80 -8.21
N ALA A 65 -6.76 -6.53 -9.41
CA ALA A 65 -5.91 -7.47 -10.13
C ALA A 65 -4.61 -7.71 -9.33
N PRO A 66 -4.31 -8.95 -8.90
CA PRO A 66 -3.27 -9.19 -7.90
C PRO A 66 -1.86 -8.83 -8.38
N VAL A 67 -1.51 -9.09 -9.65
CA VAL A 67 -0.18 -8.74 -10.16
C VAL A 67 -0.07 -7.25 -10.42
N ALA A 68 -1.06 -6.64 -11.08
CA ALA A 68 -1.07 -5.19 -11.29
C ALA A 68 -0.96 -4.40 -9.97
N TRP A 69 -1.73 -4.80 -8.96
CA TRP A 69 -1.69 -4.20 -7.63
C TRP A 69 -0.35 -4.41 -6.93
N GLY A 70 0.23 -5.62 -7.03
CA GLY A 70 1.55 -5.93 -6.48
C GLY A 70 2.66 -5.06 -7.07
N TYR A 71 2.71 -4.95 -8.40
CA TYR A 71 3.70 -4.09 -9.07
C TYR A 71 3.47 -2.61 -8.78
N THR A 72 2.21 -2.15 -8.70
CA THR A 72 1.90 -0.77 -8.29
C THR A 72 2.50 -0.47 -6.91
N LYS A 73 2.32 -1.37 -5.94
CA LYS A 73 2.91 -1.23 -4.60
C LYS A 73 4.43 -1.22 -4.64
N LEU A 74 5.06 -2.08 -5.46
CA LEU A 74 6.52 -2.10 -5.61
C LEU A 74 7.04 -0.79 -6.20
N SER A 75 6.40 -0.26 -7.24
CA SER A 75 6.76 1.02 -7.87
C SER A 75 6.61 2.19 -6.91
N MET A 76 5.54 2.21 -6.09
CA MET A 76 5.38 3.23 -5.04
C MET A 76 6.49 3.15 -3.98
N ASN A 77 6.87 1.95 -3.54
CA ASN A 77 7.94 1.79 -2.56
C ASN A 77 9.30 2.30 -3.08
N LYS A 78 9.53 2.27 -4.40
CA LYS A 78 10.76 2.79 -5.01
C LYS A 78 10.96 4.29 -4.79
N VAL A 79 9.89 5.05 -4.54
CA VAL A 79 9.99 6.48 -4.15
C VAL A 79 10.90 6.69 -2.94
N TRP A 80 11.03 5.69 -2.06
CA TRP A 80 11.89 5.79 -0.88
C TRP A 80 13.34 5.34 -1.11
N GLU A 81 13.59 4.61 -2.18
CA GLU A 81 14.87 3.92 -2.45
C GLU A 81 15.68 4.57 -3.57
N THR A 82 15.04 5.31 -4.48
CA THR A 82 15.69 5.86 -5.68
C THR A 82 15.24 7.28 -6.02
N ASN A 83 15.88 7.86 -7.03
CA ASN A 83 15.50 9.17 -7.57
C ASN A 83 14.26 9.07 -8.47
N HIS A 84 13.62 10.21 -8.74
CA HIS A 84 12.37 10.28 -9.50
C HIS A 84 12.45 9.61 -10.88
N LYS A 85 13.52 9.88 -11.64
CA LYS A 85 13.69 9.33 -13.00
C LYS A 85 13.77 7.80 -12.96
N SER A 86 14.65 7.26 -12.11
CA SER A 86 14.81 5.82 -11.96
C SER A 86 13.54 5.14 -11.44
N GLY A 87 12.74 5.83 -10.62
CA GLY A 87 11.42 5.33 -10.19
C GLY A 87 10.43 5.23 -11.36
N LEU A 88 10.40 6.25 -12.23
CA LEU A 88 9.56 6.23 -13.43
C LEU A 88 10.02 5.18 -14.45
N ASP A 89 11.33 5.02 -14.64
CA ASP A 89 11.88 3.97 -15.52
C ASP A 89 11.43 2.58 -15.04
N PHE A 90 11.50 2.32 -13.72
CA PHE A 90 10.98 1.09 -13.12
C PHE A 90 9.46 0.93 -13.28
N GLU A 91 8.68 2.02 -13.17
CA GLU A 91 7.24 1.98 -13.36
C GLU A 91 6.88 1.52 -14.79
N VAL A 92 7.59 2.03 -15.81
CA VAL A 92 7.40 1.61 -17.21
C VAL A 92 7.75 0.14 -17.42
N GLU A 93 8.85 -0.34 -16.85
CA GLU A 93 9.23 -1.75 -16.89
C GLU A 93 8.17 -2.64 -16.20
N SER A 94 7.70 -2.21 -15.04
CA SER A 94 6.67 -2.92 -14.27
C SER A 94 5.36 -3.04 -15.04
N LEU A 95 4.99 -2.01 -15.81
CA LEU A 95 3.80 -2.03 -16.66
C LEU A 95 3.91 -3.10 -17.75
N ALA A 96 5.07 -3.22 -18.41
CA ALA A 96 5.32 -4.27 -19.39
C ALA A 96 5.21 -5.67 -18.75
N MET A 97 5.74 -5.83 -17.53
CA MET A 97 5.60 -7.08 -16.77
C MET A 97 4.15 -7.40 -16.45
N VAL A 98 3.35 -6.45 -15.98
CA VAL A 98 1.91 -6.65 -15.72
C VAL A 98 1.15 -7.03 -17.00
N ALA A 99 1.41 -6.34 -18.11
CA ALA A 99 0.77 -6.64 -19.40
C ALA A 99 1.05 -8.08 -19.86
N SER A 100 2.26 -8.60 -19.61
CA SER A 100 2.62 -9.98 -19.95
C SER A 100 1.86 -11.06 -19.17
N GLN A 101 1.24 -10.70 -18.03
CA GLN A 101 0.53 -11.67 -17.18
C GLN A 101 -0.92 -11.93 -17.62
N ASN A 102 -1.42 -11.20 -18.62
CA ASN A 102 -2.77 -11.35 -19.19
C ASN A 102 -3.90 -11.32 -18.13
N GLU A 103 -3.73 -10.52 -17.06
CA GLU A 103 -4.77 -10.30 -16.04
C GLU A 103 -5.95 -9.49 -16.60
N PHE A 104 -5.70 -8.61 -17.57
CA PHE A 104 -6.73 -7.89 -18.30
C PHE A 104 -7.02 -8.58 -19.63
N ASN A 105 -7.67 -9.74 -19.55
CA ASN A 105 -8.07 -10.53 -20.70
C ASN A 105 -9.50 -10.19 -21.15
N GLN A 106 -9.96 -10.84 -22.22
CA GLN A 106 -11.30 -10.61 -22.77
C GLN A 106 -12.42 -10.81 -21.74
N SER A 107 -12.36 -11.83 -20.89
CA SER A 107 -13.40 -12.04 -19.86
C SER A 107 -13.45 -10.90 -18.83
N VAL A 108 -12.29 -10.37 -18.42
CA VAL A 108 -12.21 -9.22 -17.51
C VAL A 108 -12.72 -7.94 -18.18
N PHE A 109 -12.41 -7.76 -19.47
CA PHE A 109 -12.94 -6.65 -20.27
C PHE A 109 -14.46 -6.72 -20.43
N ASP A 110 -15.01 -7.91 -20.68
CA ASP A 110 -16.44 -8.15 -20.80
C ASP A 110 -17.16 -7.88 -19.47
N ASP A 111 -16.60 -8.32 -18.34
CA ASP A 111 -17.14 -7.98 -17.03
C ASP A 111 -17.17 -6.46 -16.81
N PHE A 112 -16.08 -5.77 -17.15
CA PHE A 112 -15.96 -4.32 -17.01
C PHE A 112 -17.00 -3.56 -17.82
N ILE A 113 -17.15 -3.85 -19.12
CA ILE A 113 -18.09 -3.13 -19.99
C ILE A 113 -19.57 -3.40 -19.63
N ASN A 114 -19.85 -4.56 -19.03
CA ASN A 114 -21.18 -4.94 -18.56
C ASN A 114 -21.44 -4.49 -17.11
N GLY A 115 -20.54 -3.72 -16.48
CA GLY A 115 -20.70 -3.23 -15.11
C GLY A 115 -20.64 -4.33 -14.04
N LYS A 116 -20.12 -5.51 -14.38
CA LYS A 116 -19.90 -6.61 -13.44
C LYS A 116 -18.54 -6.46 -12.78
N GLN A 117 -18.43 -6.93 -11.54
CA GLN A 117 -17.15 -6.98 -10.83
C GLN A 117 -16.22 -7.99 -11.50
N PRO A 118 -15.05 -7.58 -12.04
CA PRO A 118 -14.16 -8.51 -12.71
C PRO A 118 -13.60 -9.56 -11.74
N VAL A 119 -13.54 -10.81 -12.20
CA VAL A 119 -13.01 -11.94 -11.43
C VAL A 119 -11.59 -12.24 -11.88
N PHE A 120 -10.61 -12.02 -10.99
CA PHE A 120 -9.22 -12.34 -11.24
C PHE A 120 -8.86 -13.74 -10.71
N VAL A 121 -8.01 -14.46 -11.43
CA VAL A 121 -7.50 -15.76 -11.00
C VAL A 121 -6.63 -15.58 -9.76
N LYS A 122 -7.04 -16.20 -8.64
CA LYS A 122 -6.24 -16.23 -7.41
C LYS A 122 -4.95 -17.02 -7.66
N ARG A 123 -3.79 -16.38 -7.53
CA ARG A 123 -2.50 -17.09 -7.52
C ARG A 123 -2.33 -17.82 -6.20
N LYS A 124 -1.84 -19.06 -6.25
CA LYS A 124 -1.52 -19.86 -5.05
C LYS A 124 -0.41 -19.22 -4.22
N ASN A 125 0.54 -18.53 -4.85
CA ASN A 125 1.64 -17.83 -4.19
C ASN A 125 1.63 -16.35 -4.58
N VAL A 126 1.39 -15.47 -3.61
CA VAL A 126 1.41 -14.00 -3.78
C VAL A 126 2.81 -13.43 -3.51
N THR A 127 3.68 -14.22 -2.89
CA THR A 127 5.05 -13.85 -2.53
C THR A 127 6.00 -14.86 -3.15
N TYR A 128 7.11 -14.37 -3.73
CA TYR A 128 8.34 -15.18 -3.75
C TYR A 128 8.62 -15.61 -2.30
N ASP A 129 9.02 -16.86 -2.09
CA ASP A 129 9.56 -17.30 -0.81
C ASP A 129 10.71 -16.35 -0.45
N TRP A 130 10.47 -15.46 0.50
CA TRP A 130 11.51 -14.63 1.12
C TRP A 130 12.26 -15.48 2.16
N GLY A 131 12.86 -16.57 1.68
CA GLY A 131 13.85 -17.36 2.41
C GLY A 131 15.13 -16.57 2.65
#